data_AF-A0A948N0I9-F1
#
_entry.id   AF-A0A948N0I9-F1
#
_cell.length_a   1.000
_cell.length_b   1.000
_cell.length_c   1.000
_cell.angle_alpha   90.00
_cell.angle_beta   90.00
_cell.angle_gamma   90.00
#
_symmetry.space_group_name_H-M   'P 1'
#
loop_
_entity.id
_entity.type
_entity.pdbx_description
1 polymer ?
#
loop_
_entity_poly.entity_id
_entity_poly.type
_entity_poly.pdbx_seq_one_letter_code
_entity_poly.pdbx_strand_id
1 'polypeptide(L)'
;MNKALAATAALLASMGLAACQPQAPDGAPAPPPADAPAITAAPSSSMDISKPITARGTEPFWALTIDGKAFKLTRPEHPDVIAEAPGAAIASGRAIWVAKTPEGQQITVTLYASACSDGMSDSKYPLTAEVVMLNESLRGCAAKTAELPREAPPK
;
A
#
# COMPACT_ATOMS: atom_id res chain seq x y z
N MET A 1 72.85 -19.25 -8.31
CA MET A 1 72.55 -20.42 -9.17
C MET A 1 71.14 -20.86 -8.75
N ASN A 2 70.04 -20.68 -9.49
CA ASN A 2 69.77 -20.80 -10.92
C ASN A 2 68.73 -19.78 -11.43
N LYS A 3 68.83 -19.56 -12.76
CA LYS A 3 67.99 -18.87 -13.77
C LYS A 3 66.47 -19.15 -13.65
N ALA A 4 65.53 -18.48 -14.31
CA ALA A 4 65.34 -17.18 -14.98
C ALA A 4 63.87 -17.17 -15.48
N LEU A 5 63.27 -15.98 -15.58
CA LEU A 5 62.25 -15.51 -16.53
C LEU A 5 61.00 -16.35 -16.87
N ALA A 6 59.82 -15.79 -16.56
CA ALA A 6 58.77 -15.56 -17.57
C ALA A 6 57.78 -14.50 -17.05
N ALA A 7 57.76 -13.35 -17.73
CA ALA A 7 56.74 -12.33 -17.59
C ALA A 7 55.54 -12.70 -18.47
N THR A 8 54.32 -12.57 -17.96
CA THR A 8 53.14 -12.35 -18.81
C THR A 8 52.04 -11.60 -18.05
N ALA A 9 51.36 -10.74 -18.80
CA ALA A 9 50.61 -9.58 -18.38
C ALA A 9 49.22 -9.85 -17.76
N ALA A 10 48.83 -8.91 -16.90
CA ALA A 10 47.54 -8.24 -16.74
C ALA A 10 46.26 -8.86 -17.33
N LEU A 11 45.14 -8.79 -16.58
CA LEU A 11 43.81 -8.31 -17.02
C LEU A 11 42.86 -8.43 -15.80
N LEU A 12 42.57 -7.32 -15.09
CA LEU A 12 41.45 -6.39 -15.31
C LEU A 12 40.06 -7.03 -15.16
N ALA A 13 39.32 -6.45 -14.21
CA ALA A 13 37.96 -6.74 -13.82
C ALA A 13 36.95 -6.66 -14.97
N SER A 14 35.89 -7.47 -14.88
CA SER A 14 34.67 -7.31 -15.67
C SER A 14 33.44 -7.42 -14.78
N MET A 15 33.00 -6.26 -14.26
CA MET A 15 31.59 -5.96 -14.00
C MET A 15 30.84 -5.96 -15.34
N GLY A 16 29.59 -6.46 -15.35
CA GLY A 16 28.65 -6.14 -16.43
C GLY A 16 27.66 -7.24 -16.80
N LEU A 17 26.78 -7.68 -15.88
CA LEU A 17 25.48 -8.22 -16.29
C LEU A 17 24.50 -7.05 -16.41
N ALA A 18 24.50 -6.38 -17.57
CA ALA A 18 23.44 -5.50 -18.05
C ALA A 18 22.93 -6.13 -19.36
N ALA A 19 21.85 -6.90 -19.28
CA ALA A 19 20.50 -6.45 -19.62
C ALA A 19 20.24 -6.50 -21.14
N CYS A 20 19.58 -7.57 -21.58
CA CYS A 20 18.97 -7.66 -22.91
C CYS A 20 17.81 -6.67 -23.02
N GLN A 21 18.08 -5.43 -23.41
CA GLN A 21 17.07 -4.55 -24.00
C GLN A 21 17.39 -4.37 -25.50
N PRO A 22 16.41 -4.54 -26.40
CA PRO A 22 16.58 -4.14 -27.79
C PRO A 22 16.73 -2.62 -27.86
N GLN A 23 17.89 -2.16 -28.33
CA GLN A 23 18.21 -0.75 -28.52
C GLN A 23 18.10 -0.39 -30.01
N ALA A 24 17.52 0.77 -30.30
CA ALA A 24 17.58 1.35 -31.64
C ALA A 24 19.04 1.73 -32.00
N PRO A 25 19.38 1.95 -33.28
CA PRO A 25 20.75 2.27 -33.72
C PRO A 25 21.39 3.47 -33.00
N ASP A 26 20.55 4.38 -32.48
CA ASP A 26 20.98 5.59 -31.76
C ASP A 26 21.00 5.41 -30.22
N GLY A 27 20.86 4.18 -29.71
CA GLY A 27 20.92 3.86 -28.28
C GLY A 27 19.65 4.16 -27.48
N ALA A 28 18.63 4.74 -28.11
CA ALA A 28 17.30 4.93 -27.51
C ALA A 28 16.56 3.58 -27.36
N PRO A 29 15.66 3.44 -26.37
CA PRO A 29 14.73 2.31 -26.30
C PRO A 29 13.98 2.18 -27.63
N ALA A 30 14.00 0.99 -28.25
CA ALA A 30 13.26 0.77 -29.48
C ALA A 30 11.76 1.00 -29.24
N PRO A 31 11.04 1.66 -30.16
CA PRO A 31 9.59 1.77 -30.06
C PRO A 31 8.97 0.36 -30.06
N PRO A 32 7.87 0.15 -29.33
CA PRO A 32 7.19 -1.14 -29.35
C PRO A 32 6.75 -1.52 -30.78
N PRO A 33 6.73 -2.82 -31.14
CA PRO A 33 6.26 -3.26 -32.45
C PRO A 33 4.86 -2.71 -32.75
N ALA A 34 4.61 -2.37 -34.02
CA ALA A 34 3.36 -1.77 -34.49
C ALA A 34 2.10 -2.63 -34.23
N ASP A 35 2.27 -3.92 -33.93
CA ASP A 35 1.20 -4.88 -33.63
C ASP A 35 1.06 -5.20 -32.13
N ALA A 36 1.80 -4.52 -31.25
CA ALA A 36 1.60 -4.66 -29.81
C ALA A 36 0.26 -4.00 -29.41
N PRO A 37 -0.65 -4.70 -28.73
CA PRO A 37 -1.85 -4.05 -28.21
C PRO A 37 -1.42 -2.89 -27.33
N ALA A 38 -1.96 -1.70 -27.59
CA ALA A 38 -1.74 -0.54 -26.75
C ALA A 38 -2.11 -0.94 -25.33
N ILE A 39 -1.13 -0.91 -24.41
CA ILE A 39 -1.42 -0.97 -22.98
C ILE A 39 -2.08 0.36 -22.67
N THR A 40 -3.39 0.43 -22.86
CA THR A 40 -4.22 1.47 -22.29
C THR A 40 -3.97 1.40 -20.81
N ALA A 41 -3.21 2.36 -20.27
CA ALA A 41 -3.10 2.52 -18.83
C ALA A 41 -4.52 2.53 -18.28
N ALA A 42 -4.88 1.51 -17.50
CA ALA A 42 -6.19 1.43 -16.87
C ALA A 42 -6.45 2.78 -16.17
N PRO A 43 -7.69 3.30 -16.20
CA PRO A 43 -7.99 4.55 -15.55
C PRO A 43 -7.48 4.47 -14.12
N SER A 44 -6.54 5.35 -13.78
CA SER A 44 -6.02 5.47 -12.43
C SER A 44 -7.17 5.97 -11.58
N SER A 45 -7.96 5.04 -11.04
CA SER A 45 -8.97 5.35 -10.03
C SER A 45 -8.20 5.75 -8.78
N SER A 46 -7.80 7.03 -8.73
CA SER A 46 -7.36 7.67 -7.51
C SER A 46 -8.44 7.43 -6.46
N MET A 47 -8.05 6.88 -5.31
CA MET A 47 -8.98 6.60 -4.24
C MET A 47 -9.62 7.91 -3.76
N ASP A 48 -10.96 7.99 -3.81
CA ASP A 48 -11.70 9.13 -3.27
C ASP A 48 -11.82 8.99 -1.75
N ILE A 49 -11.02 9.78 -1.04
CA ILE A 49 -10.99 9.88 0.42
C ILE A 49 -11.55 11.23 0.92
N SER A 50 -12.30 11.95 0.10
CA SER A 50 -12.79 13.29 0.44
C SER A 50 -13.92 13.29 1.47
N LYS A 51 -14.39 12.10 1.87
CA LYS A 51 -15.47 11.87 2.83
C LYS A 51 -14.94 11.03 3.99
N PRO A 52 -15.57 11.11 5.18
CA PRO A 52 -15.20 10.26 6.29
C PRO A 52 -15.24 8.78 5.91
N ILE A 53 -14.26 8.04 6.41
CA ILE A 53 -14.11 6.60 6.18
C ILE A 53 -14.23 5.90 7.52
N THR A 54 -14.92 4.77 7.52
CA THR A 54 -14.97 3.87 8.66
C THR A 54 -14.40 2.52 8.24
N ALA A 55 -13.51 1.98 9.06
CA ALA A 55 -12.93 0.66 8.90
C ALA A 55 -13.20 -0.18 10.16
N ARG A 56 -13.34 -1.50 9.98
CA ARG A 56 -13.56 -2.45 11.07
C ARG A 56 -12.92 -3.79 10.77
N GLY A 57 -12.44 -4.47 11.80
CA GLY A 57 -12.03 -5.87 11.72
C GLY A 57 -12.67 -6.70 12.83
N THR A 58 -12.78 -8.00 12.56
CA THR A 58 -13.45 -8.96 13.43
C THR A 58 -12.47 -9.75 14.28
N GLU A 59 -11.27 -10.05 13.80
CA GLU A 59 -10.25 -10.75 14.57
C GLU A 59 -8.84 -10.14 14.36
N PRO A 60 -8.27 -9.49 15.39
CA PRO A 60 -8.96 -9.04 16.61
C PRO A 60 -10.08 -8.03 16.27
N PHE A 61 -10.99 -7.76 17.21
CA PHE A 61 -12.03 -6.75 17.00
C PHE A 61 -11.46 -5.34 17.10
N TRP A 62 -11.77 -4.49 16.12
CA TRP A 62 -11.36 -3.08 16.14
C TRP A 62 -12.26 -2.24 15.22
N ALA A 63 -12.33 -0.94 15.49
CA ALA A 63 -12.96 0.04 14.61
C ALA A 63 -12.08 1.28 14.47
N LEU A 64 -11.97 1.81 13.26
CA LEU A 64 -11.26 3.05 12.96
C LEU A 64 -12.21 4.01 12.24
N THR A 65 -12.22 5.26 12.69
CA THR A 65 -12.80 6.37 11.91
C THR A 65 -11.70 7.29 11.42
N ILE A 66 -11.79 7.69 10.16
CA ILE A 66 -10.91 8.66 9.52
C ILE A 66 -11.78 9.82 9.05
N ASP A 67 -11.60 11.00 9.63
CA ASP A 67 -12.23 12.24 9.16
C ASP A 67 -11.15 13.21 8.66
N GLY A 68 -10.92 13.16 7.34
CA GLY A 68 -9.82 13.85 6.66
C GLY A 68 -8.45 13.37 7.15
N LYS A 69 -7.96 14.00 8.22
CA LYS A 69 -6.65 13.75 8.83
C LYS A 69 -6.74 13.16 10.24
N ALA A 70 -7.89 13.27 10.89
CA ALA A 70 -8.09 12.85 12.27
C ALA A 70 -8.49 11.37 12.32
N PHE A 71 -7.84 10.61 13.19
CA PHE A 71 -8.10 9.19 13.43
C PHE A 71 -8.61 8.97 14.85
N LYS A 72 -9.55 8.05 14.96
CA LYS A 72 -9.91 7.41 16.22
C LYS A 72 -9.99 5.91 15.99
N LEU A 73 -9.08 5.17 16.60
CA LEU A 73 -9.07 3.71 16.62
C LEU A 73 -9.54 3.24 18.00
N THR A 74 -10.54 2.37 18.01
CA THR A 74 -11.06 1.72 19.21
C THR A 74 -10.87 0.21 19.12
N ARG A 75 -10.60 -0.42 20.26
CA ARG A 75 -10.41 -1.85 20.41
C ARG A 75 -10.94 -2.29 21.77
N PRO A 76 -11.54 -3.48 21.90
CA PRO A 76 -11.88 -4.02 23.21
C PRO A 76 -10.64 -4.09 24.10
N GLU A 77 -10.80 -3.78 25.39
CA GLU A 77 -9.75 -3.89 26.42
C GLU A 77 -8.49 -3.02 26.21
N HIS A 78 -8.47 -2.16 25.19
CA HIS A 78 -7.40 -1.21 24.96
C HIS A 78 -7.93 0.24 25.02
N PRO A 79 -7.10 1.22 25.43
CA PRO A 79 -7.44 2.63 25.29
C PRO A 79 -7.66 3.02 23.82
N ASP A 80 -8.55 4.01 23.61
CA ASP A 80 -8.73 4.65 22.31
C ASP A 80 -7.40 5.28 21.84
N VAL A 81 -7.05 5.07 20.58
CA VAL A 81 -5.91 5.71 19.94
C VAL A 81 -6.42 6.86 19.09
N ILE A 82 -6.01 8.08 19.46
CA ILE A 82 -6.30 9.30 18.71
C ILE A 82 -5.00 9.78 18.05
N ALA A 83 -5.08 10.11 16.76
CA ALA A 83 -3.93 10.62 16.02
C ALA A 83 -4.38 11.58 14.93
N GLU A 84 -3.49 12.46 14.47
CA GLU A 84 -3.72 13.31 13.31
C GLU A 84 -2.57 13.16 12.31
N ALA A 85 -2.89 12.85 11.07
CA ALA A 85 -1.92 12.80 9.98
C ALA A 85 -1.68 14.19 9.38
N PRO A 86 -0.50 14.46 8.79
CA PRO A 86 -0.30 15.67 7.98
C PRO A 86 -1.12 15.63 6.68
N GLY A 87 -1.49 14.44 6.20
CA GLY A 87 -2.29 14.19 5.01
C GLY A 87 -2.21 12.73 4.59
N ALA A 88 -2.88 12.39 3.49
CA ALA A 88 -2.79 11.07 2.86
C ALA A 88 -1.87 11.12 1.63
N ALA A 89 -1.03 10.10 1.46
CA ALA A 89 -0.42 9.79 0.18
C ALA A 89 -1.40 8.93 -0.63
N ILE A 90 -1.96 9.50 -1.71
CA ILE A 90 -2.92 8.82 -2.58
C ILE A 90 -2.20 8.34 -3.83
N ALA A 91 -2.37 7.06 -4.15
CA ALA A 91 -1.92 6.43 -5.38
C ALA A 91 -3.08 5.67 -6.04
N SER A 92 -2.86 5.13 -7.24
CA SER A 92 -3.88 4.31 -7.91
C SER A 92 -4.28 3.14 -7.02
N GLY A 93 -5.57 3.08 -6.65
CA GLY A 93 -6.14 2.02 -5.82
C GLY A 93 -5.67 1.96 -4.36
N ARG A 94 -4.94 2.96 -3.84
CA ARG A 94 -4.46 2.95 -2.45
C ARG A 94 -4.35 4.35 -1.84
N ALA A 95 -4.69 4.49 -0.57
CA ALA A 95 -4.40 5.67 0.23
C ALA A 95 -3.66 5.28 1.50
N ILE A 96 -2.61 6.02 1.85
CA ILE A 96 -1.77 5.78 3.03
C ILE A 96 -1.72 7.04 3.87
N TRP A 97 -1.98 6.89 5.16
CA TRP A 97 -1.70 7.93 6.15
C TRP A 97 -0.66 7.43 7.14
N VAL A 98 0.23 8.35 7.53
CA VAL A 98 1.18 8.13 8.62
C VAL A 98 0.95 9.23 9.64
N ALA A 99 0.54 8.85 10.85
CA ALA A 99 0.30 9.78 11.95
C ALA A 99 1.11 9.39 13.18
N LYS A 100 1.20 10.32 14.13
CA LYS A 100 1.72 10.06 15.47
C LYS A 100 0.64 10.36 16.50
N THR A 101 0.54 9.52 17.52
CA THR A 101 -0.29 9.79 18.70
C THR A 101 0.36 10.89 19.54
N PRO A 102 -0.36 11.50 20.51
CA PRO A 102 0.23 12.45 21.46
C PRO A 102 1.42 11.89 22.24
N GLU A 103 1.44 10.57 22.47
CA GLU A 103 2.51 9.84 23.15
C GLU A 103 3.70 9.53 22.24
N GLY A 104 3.65 9.94 20.97
CA GLY A 104 4.72 9.78 19.98
C GLY A 104 4.72 8.43 19.25
N GLN A 105 3.74 7.55 19.50
CA GLN A 105 3.62 6.28 18.80
C GLN A 105 3.18 6.51 17.35
N GLN A 106 3.82 5.85 16.39
CA GLN A 106 3.41 5.89 14.99
C GLN A 106 2.21 4.96 14.75
N ILE A 107 1.25 5.44 13.97
CA ILE A 107 0.16 4.66 13.38
C ILE A 107 0.18 4.87 11.87
N THR A 108 0.22 3.78 11.12
CA THR A 108 0.11 3.79 9.66
C THR A 108 -1.21 3.16 9.27
N VAL A 109 -2.03 3.89 8.52
CA VAL A 109 -3.30 3.38 7.99
C VAL A 109 -3.18 3.29 6.49
N THR A 110 -3.47 2.11 5.93
CA THR A 110 -3.52 1.88 4.50
C THR A 110 -4.89 1.39 4.10
N LEU A 111 -5.48 2.04 3.10
CA LEU A 111 -6.70 1.59 2.44
C LEU A 111 -6.38 1.12 1.04
N TYR A 112 -6.94 -0.02 0.65
CA TYR A 112 -6.83 -0.58 -0.68
C TYR A 112 -8.21 -0.62 -1.35
N ALA A 113 -8.29 -0.22 -2.61
CA ALA A 113 -9.50 -0.33 -3.45
C ALA A 113 -9.70 -1.80 -3.85
N SER A 114 -10.13 -2.61 -2.89
CA SER A 114 -10.31 -4.05 -3.02
C SER A 114 -11.56 -4.46 -2.26
N ALA A 115 -12.36 -5.33 -2.88
CA ALA A 115 -13.53 -5.89 -2.23
C ALA A 115 -13.13 -6.63 -0.94
N CYS A 116 -13.88 -6.40 0.13
CA CYS A 116 -13.66 -7.02 1.43
C CYS A 116 -14.99 -7.55 1.98
N SER A 117 -14.91 -8.65 2.71
CA SER A 117 -16.05 -9.28 3.39
C SER A 117 -15.70 -9.37 4.87
N ASP A 118 -16.61 -8.98 5.75
CA ASP A 118 -16.36 -9.03 7.20
C ASP A 118 -16.41 -10.45 7.81
N GLY A 119 -16.70 -11.47 6.98
CA GLY A 119 -16.65 -12.89 7.32
C GLY A 119 -17.80 -13.39 8.20
N MET A 120 -18.36 -12.53 9.06
CA MET A 120 -19.45 -12.88 9.98
C MET A 120 -20.84 -12.63 9.40
N SER A 121 -21.01 -11.57 8.60
CA SER A 121 -22.32 -11.14 8.07
C SER A 121 -22.37 -11.10 6.55
N ASP A 122 -21.30 -11.57 5.88
CA ASP A 122 -21.09 -11.46 4.43
C ASP A 122 -21.26 -10.05 3.86
N SER A 123 -21.15 -9.03 4.72
CA SER A 123 -21.30 -7.64 4.31
C SER A 123 -20.13 -7.27 3.39
N LYS A 124 -20.46 -6.76 2.20
CA LYS A 124 -19.47 -6.39 1.19
C LYS A 124 -19.05 -4.94 1.35
N TYR A 125 -17.75 -4.75 1.41
CA TYR A 125 -17.09 -3.47 1.52
C TYR A 125 -16.29 -3.19 0.25
N PRO A 126 -16.26 -1.93 -0.23
CA PRO A 126 -15.48 -1.56 -1.40
C PRO A 126 -13.98 -1.47 -1.12
N LEU A 127 -13.57 -1.38 0.16
CA LEU A 127 -12.18 -1.19 0.55
C LEU A 127 -11.71 -2.24 1.56
N THR A 128 -10.44 -2.59 1.49
CA THR A 128 -9.69 -3.28 2.55
C THR A 128 -8.91 -2.26 3.35
N ALA A 129 -8.85 -2.43 4.66
CA ALA A 129 -8.07 -1.59 5.57
C ALA A 129 -6.98 -2.39 6.28
N GLU A 130 -5.84 -1.73 6.47
CA GLU A 130 -4.72 -2.21 7.26
C GLU A 130 -4.25 -1.09 8.18
N VAL A 131 -4.20 -1.35 9.50
CA VAL A 131 -3.65 -0.44 10.49
C VAL A 131 -2.42 -1.08 11.12
N VAL A 132 -1.28 -0.43 10.98
CA VAL A 132 -0.01 -0.91 11.53
C VAL A 132 0.44 0.03 12.65
N MET A 133 0.74 -0.57 13.79
CA MET A 133 1.37 0.05 14.96
C MET A 133 2.57 -0.81 15.39
N LEU A 134 3.35 -0.32 16.36
CA LEU A 134 4.65 -0.86 16.76
C LEU A 134 4.78 -2.40 16.70
N ASN A 135 3.82 -3.13 17.28
CA ASN A 135 3.86 -4.59 17.38
C ASN A 135 2.58 -5.26 16.85
N GLU A 136 1.77 -4.54 16.07
CA GLU A 136 0.43 -4.99 15.74
C GLU A 136 0.02 -4.55 14.34
N SER A 137 -0.60 -5.47 13.60
CA SER A 137 -1.19 -5.22 12.30
C SER A 137 -2.63 -5.68 12.32
N LEU A 138 -3.54 -4.73 12.12
CA LEU A 138 -4.98 -4.94 12.13
C LEU A 138 -5.49 -4.92 10.70
N ARG A 139 -6.11 -6.01 10.24
CA ARG A 139 -6.74 -6.10 8.92
C ARG A 139 -8.25 -6.13 9.05
N GLY A 140 -8.91 -5.53 8.08
CA GLY A 140 -10.35 -5.36 8.11
C GLY A 140 -10.91 -4.76 6.83
N CYS A 141 -12.18 -4.43 6.87
CA CYS A 141 -12.92 -3.86 5.76
C CYS A 141 -13.25 -2.39 6.01
N ALA A 142 -13.35 -1.60 4.96
CA ALA A 142 -13.66 -0.18 5.06
C ALA A 142 -14.64 0.29 3.97
N ALA A 143 -15.36 1.36 4.29
CA ALA A 143 -16.20 2.09 3.35
C ALA A 143 -16.23 3.57 3.76
N LYS A 144 -16.72 4.42 2.86
CA LYS A 144 -17.17 5.76 3.26
C LYS A 144 -18.24 5.58 4.34
N THR A 145 -18.18 6.38 5.40
CA THR A 145 -19.05 6.21 6.58
C THR A 145 -20.54 6.24 6.20
N ALA A 146 -20.91 7.10 5.24
CA ALA A 146 -22.28 7.20 4.73
C ALA A 146 -22.75 5.97 3.92
N GLU A 147 -21.83 5.12 3.49
CA GLU A 147 -22.05 3.95 2.63
C GLU A 147 -21.81 2.63 3.38
N LEU A 148 -21.63 2.68 4.71
CA LEU A 148 -21.47 1.47 5.51
C LEU A 148 -22.66 0.53 5.27
N PRO A 149 -22.41 -0.78 5.05
CA PRO A 149 -23.46 -1.78 5.06
C PRO A 149 -24.30 -1.63 6.32
N ARG A 150 -25.60 -1.40 6.14
CA ARG A 150 -26.55 -1.37 7.25
C ARG A 150 -26.61 -2.77 7.83
N GLU A 151 -26.33 -2.90 9.11
CA GLU A 151 -26.63 -4.13 9.83
C GLU A 151 -28.15 -4.34 9.78
N ALA A 152 -28.58 -5.53 9.38
CA ALA A 152 -29.99 -5.86 9.42
C ALA A 152 -30.45 -5.73 10.89
N PRO A 153 -31.62 -5.13 11.16
CA PRO A 153 -32.12 -5.06 12.52
C PRO A 153 -32.24 -6.48 13.11
N PRO A 154 -31.91 -6.67 14.40
CA PRO A 154 -32.08 -7.98 15.03
C PRO A 154 -33.54 -8.42 14.89
N LYS A 155 -33.75 -9.68 14.51
CA LYS A 155 -35.08 -10.29 14.35
C LYS A 155 -35.78 -10.44 15.69
#